data_AF-A0A5J5S2B6-F1
#
_entry.id   AF-A0A5J5S2B6-F1
#
_cell.length_a   1.000
_cell.length_b   1.000
_cell.length_c   1.000
_cell.angle_alpha   90.00
_cell.angle_beta   90.00
_cell.angle_gamma   90.00
#
_symmetry.space_group_name_H-M   'P 1'
#
loop_
_entity.id
_entity.type
_entity.pdbx_description
1 polymer ?
#
loop_
_entity_poly.entity_id
_entity_poly.type
_entity_poly.pdbx_seq_one_letter_code
_entity_poly.pdbx_strand_id
1 'polypeptide(L)' 'MHAEAGNGQYEMALGYTACTYAADNLIFMHEVVRAIANKHGLLATFLPKYTLDDIGSGSHVHLSLWQNGQNVFQASDASS' A
#
# COMPACT_ATOMS: atom_id res chain seq x y z
N MET A 1 -7.98 -6.69 0.61
CA MET A 1 -7.76 -6.61 -0.84
C MET A 1 -9.08 -6.33 -1.50
N HIS A 2 -9.11 -5.41 -2.45
CA HIS A 2 -10.30 -5.15 -3.28
C HIS A 2 -9.88 -4.78 -4.70
N ALA A 3 -10.86 -4.84 -5.61
CA ALA A 3 -10.70 -4.28 -6.95
C ALA A 3 -10.71 -2.75 -6.86
N GLU A 4 -9.98 -2.13 -7.78
CA GLU A 4 -9.96 -0.68 -7.98
C GLU A 4 -10.77 -0.29 -9.22
N ALA A 5 -10.80 1.01 -9.52
CA ALA A 5 -11.54 1.55 -10.65
C ALA A 5 -10.95 1.20 -12.03
N GLY A 6 -9.64 0.90 -12.12
CA GLY A 6 -8.97 0.52 -13.37
C GLY A 6 -9.15 -0.97 -13.74
N ASN A 7 -9.01 -1.30 -15.02
CA ASN A 7 -9.19 -2.67 -15.48
C ASN A 7 -8.04 -3.57 -15.00
N GLY A 8 -8.39 -4.64 -14.28
CA GLY A 8 -7.39 -5.55 -13.69
C GLY A 8 -6.55 -4.90 -12.58
N GLN A 9 -7.02 -3.77 -12.03
CA GLN A 9 -6.36 -3.06 -10.94
C GLN A 9 -6.89 -3.55 -9.59
N TYR A 10 -5.99 -3.74 -8.63
CA TYR A 10 -6.31 -4.21 -7.29
C TYR A 10 -5.49 -3.46 -6.25
N GLU A 11 -6.07 -3.25 -5.07
CA GLU A 11 -5.41 -2.67 -3.91
C GLU A 11 -5.28 -3.70 -2.77
N MET A 12 -4.12 -3.70 -2.12
CA MET A 12 -3.84 -4.46 -0.90
C MET A 12 -3.20 -3.56 0.15
N ALA A 13 -3.96 -3.24 1.20
CA ALA A 13 -3.43 -2.59 2.39
C ALA A 13 -2.69 -3.60 3.28
N LEU A 14 -1.46 -3.25 3.67
CA LEU A 14 -0.66 -4.01 4.63
C LEU A 14 -0.94 -3.51 6.06
N GLY A 15 -0.78 -4.39 7.05
CA GLY A 15 -0.94 -4.03 8.46
C GLY A 15 0.09 -2.98 8.91
N TYR A 16 -0.28 -2.13 9.87
CA TYR A 16 0.63 -1.15 10.44
C TYR A 16 1.73 -1.84 11.25
N THR A 17 2.95 -1.31 11.14
CA THR A 17 4.12 -1.77 11.90
C THR A 17 5.18 -0.66 11.93
N ALA A 18 6.31 -0.89 12.59
CA ALA A 18 7.43 0.04 12.55
C ALA A 18 7.87 0.31 11.11
N CYS A 19 8.32 1.54 10.81
CA CYS A 19 8.57 2.00 9.44
C CYS A 19 9.54 1.10 8.66
N THR A 20 10.56 0.54 9.31
CA THR A 20 11.52 -0.38 8.69
C THR A 20 10.84 -1.67 8.23
N TYR A 21 10.07 -2.31 9.12
CA TYR A 21 9.32 -3.52 8.76
C TYR A 21 8.20 -3.25 7.75
N ALA A 22 7.61 -2.06 7.76
CA ALA A 22 6.60 -1.69 6.77
C ALA A 22 7.21 -1.60 5.36
N ALA A 23 8.42 -1.04 5.23
CA ALA A 23 9.16 -1.01 3.97
C ALA A 23 9.55 -2.42 3.50
N ASP A 24 10.06 -3.26 4.40
CA ASP A 24 10.41 -4.66 4.08
C ASP A 24 9.18 -5.45 3.61
N ASN A 25 8.06 -5.31 4.31
CA ASN A 25 6.80 -5.97 3.95
C ASN A 25 6.26 -5.51 2.60
N LEU A 26 6.44 -4.23 2.23
CA LEU A 26 6.03 -3.71 0.93
C LEU A 26 6.81 -4.38 -0.21
N ILE A 27 8.14 -4.46 -0.08
CA ILE A 27 8.99 -5.12 -1.08
C ILE A 27 8.68 -6.61 -1.14
N PHE A 28 8.54 -7.26 0.00
CA PHE A 28 8.16 -8.68 0.04
C PHE A 28 6.81 -8.94 -0.64
N MET A 29 5.83 -8.07 -0.42
CA MET A 29 4.52 -8.16 -1.08
C MET A 29 4.65 -8.04 -2.61
N HIS A 30 5.44 -7.09 -3.11
CA HIS A 30 5.67 -6.97 -4.56
C HIS A 30 6.27 -8.25 -5.17
N GLU A 31 7.26 -8.83 -4.51
CA GLU A 31 7.90 -10.06 -4.99
C GLU A 31 6.96 -11.26 -4.94
N VAL A 32 6.18 -11.41 -3.87
CA VAL A 32 5.17 -12.48 -3.75
C VAL A 32 4.10 -12.32 -4.84
N VAL A 33 3.60 -11.11 -5.06
CA VAL A 33 2.58 -10.85 -6.09
C VAL A 33 3.13 -11.15 -7.48
N ARG A 34 4.36 -10.72 -7.81
CA ARG A 34 5.02 -11.07 -9.08
C ARG A 34 5.17 -12.58 -9.24
N ALA A 35 5.63 -13.28 -8.21
CA ALA A 35 5.85 -14.72 -8.26
C ALA A 35 4.54 -15.49 -8.47
N ILE A 36 3.47 -15.12 -7.75
CA ILE A 36 2.15 -15.75 -7.90
C ILE A 36 1.54 -15.41 -9.25
N ALA A 37 1.56 -14.15 -9.69
CA ALA A 37 1.06 -13.77 -11.01
C ALA A 37 1.76 -14.57 -12.13
N ASN A 38 3.09 -14.66 -12.08
CA ASN A 38 3.87 -15.42 -13.05
C ASN A 38 3.51 -16.91 -13.05
N LYS A 39 3.29 -17.52 -11.87
CA LYS A 39 2.83 -18.91 -11.75
C LYS A 39 1.48 -19.14 -12.45
N HIS A 40 0.64 -18.11 -12.51
CA HIS A 40 -0.65 -18.14 -13.20
C HIS A 40 -0.60 -17.62 -14.65
N GLY A 41 0.58 -17.39 -15.22
CA GLY A 41 0.74 -16.90 -16.59
C GLY A 41 0.35 -15.43 -16.78
N LEU A 42 0.33 -14.65 -15.69
CA LEU A 42 0.00 -13.22 -15.68
C LEU A 42 1.25 -12.38 -15.38
N LEU A 43 1.21 -11.11 -15.78
CA LEU A 43 2.22 -10.11 -15.44
C LEU A 43 1.65 -9.10 -14.44
N ALA A 44 2.15 -9.10 -13.21
CA ALA A 44 1.87 -8.04 -12.26
C ALA A 44 2.83 -6.86 -12.49
N THR A 45 2.29 -5.64 -12.52
CA THR A 45 3.05 -4.39 -12.68
C THR A 45 2.72 -3.41 -11.55
N PHE A 46 3.74 -2.68 -11.11
CA PHE A 46 3.65 -1.61 -10.11
C PHE A 46 4.02 -0.25 -10.72
N LEU A 47 3.92 -0.13 -12.04
CA LEU A 47 4.09 1.16 -12.72
C LEU A 47 2.97 2.12 -12.27
N PRO A 48 3.26 3.39 -12.02
CA PRO A 48 2.26 4.37 -11.60
C PRO A 48 1.21 4.62 -12.69
N LYS A 49 1.56 4.40 -13.96
CA LYS A 49 0.67 4.56 -15.11
C LYS A 49 1.07 3.53 -16.17
N TYR A 50 0.30 2.45 -16.30
CA TYR A 50 0.60 1.37 -17.23
C TYR A 50 0.12 1.69 -18.66
N THR A 51 -1.10 2.22 -18.81
CA THR A 51 -1.63 2.77 -20.06
C THR A 51 -1.97 4.24 -19.85
N LEU A 52 -1.88 5.06 -20.90
CA LEU A 52 -2.17 6.50 -20.80
C LEU A 52 -3.65 6.79 -20.57
N ASP A 53 -4.47 5.86 -21.02
CA ASP A 53 -5.91 5.89 -21.22
C ASP A 53 -6.71 5.18 -20.11
N ASP A 54 -6.04 4.59 -19.11
CA ASP A 54 -6.68 4.01 -17.91
C ASP A 54 -6.18 4.67 -16.61
N ILE A 55 -6.75 4.35 -15.46
CA ILE A 55 -6.43 4.93 -14.15
C ILE A 55 -5.01 4.51 -13.69
N GLY A 56 -4.31 5.40 -13.00
CA GLY A 56 -2.97 5.13 -12.46
C GLY A 56 -3.01 4.33 -11.15
N SER A 57 -1.87 3.73 -10.79
CA SER A 57 -1.68 3.04 -9.51
C SER A 57 -0.92 3.93 -8.52
N GLY A 58 -1.44 4.03 -7.31
CA GLY A 58 -0.82 4.74 -6.19
C GLY A 58 -0.27 3.79 -5.13
N SER A 59 0.53 4.34 -4.22
CA SER A 59 0.99 3.65 -3.01
C SER A 59 0.80 4.59 -1.83
N HIS A 60 -0.41 4.63 -1.28
CA HIS A 60 -0.72 5.46 -0.12
C HIS A 60 0.11 5.00 1.08
N VAL A 61 0.62 5.97 1.85
CA VAL A 61 1.40 5.70 3.06
C VAL A 61 0.70 6.36 4.24
N HIS A 62 0.23 5.54 5.18
CA HIS A 62 -0.33 6.02 6.43
C HIS A 62 0.80 6.18 7.45
N LEU A 63 1.01 7.42 7.91
CA LEU A 63 2.07 7.77 8.85
C LEU A 63 1.47 8.06 10.22
N SER A 64 2.10 7.54 11.27
CA SER A 64 1.81 7.90 12.65
C SER A 64 3.11 8.04 13.43
N LEU A 65 3.16 8.98 14.36
CA LEU A 65 4.27 9.17 15.28
C LEU A 65 3.81 8.80 16.69
N TRP A 66 4.63 8.01 17.38
CA TRP A 66 4.33 7.56 18.73
C TRP A 66 5.45 7.98 19.67
N GLN A 67 5.07 8.53 20.82
CA GLN A 67 5.99 8.88 21.89
C GLN A 67 5.43 8.34 23.20
N ASN A 68 6.24 7.57 23.94
CA ASN A 68 5.86 6.99 25.23
C ASN A 68 4.52 6.20 25.18
N GLY A 69 4.27 5.49 24.08
CA GLY A 69 3.04 4.70 23.89
C GLY A 69 1.80 5.51 23.51
N GLN A 70 1.91 6.82 23.25
CA GLN A 70 0.81 7.69 22.82
C GLN A 70 1.02 8.16 21.38
N ASN A 71 -0.07 8.22 20.61
CA ASN A 71 -0.04 8.74 19.25
C ASN A 71 -0.02 10.27 19.29
N VAL A 72 1.04 10.87 18.73
CA VAL A 72 1.26 12.32 18.71
C VAL A 72 0.25 13.05 17.81
N PHE A 73 -0.36 12.35 16.85
CA PHE A 73 -1.39 12.91 15.96
C PHE A 73 -2.81 12.78 16.51
N GLN A 74 -2.98 12.15 17.68
CA GLN A 74 -4.29 12.08 18.32
C GLN A 74 -4.73 13.50 18.70
N ALA A 75 -5.86 13.94 18.14
CA ALA A 75 -6.45 15.21 18.55
C ALA A 75 -6.84 15.13 20.03
N SER A 76 -6.43 16.11 20.82
CA SER A 76 -7.08 16.38 22.10
C SER A 76 -8.42 17.02 21.81
N ASP A 77 -9.52 16.53 22.39
CA ASP A 77 -10.86 17.13 22.30
C ASP A 77 -10.97 18.54 22.95
N ALA A 78 -9.86 19.25 23.11
CA ALA A 78 -9.83 20.66 23.46
C ALA A 78 -10.20 21.48 22.22
N SER A 79 -11.50 21.60 21.99
CA SER A 79 -12.13 22.69 21.23
C SER A 79 -11.37 24.01 21.43
N SER A 80 -10.88 24.58 20.33
CA SER A 80 -10.53 26.02 20.22
C SER A 80 -11.51 26.67 19.27
#